data_AF-A0A9J6GG74-F1
#
_entry.id   AF-A0A9J6GG74-F1
#
_cell.length_a   1.000
_cell.length_b   1.000
_cell.length_c   1.000
_cell.angle_alpha   90.00
_cell.angle_beta   90.00
_cell.angle_gamma   90.00
#
_symmetry.space_group_name_H-M   'P 1'
#
loop_
_entity.id
_entity.type
_entity.pdbx_description
1 polymer ?
#
loop_
_entity_poly.entity_id
_entity_poly.type
_entity_poly.pdbx_seq_one_letter_code
_entity_poly.pdbx_strand_id
1 'polypeptide(L)'
;MQEDCANEDSGMKNIPLFSIDPRCVIPDLLHMRIGIVNRLIDGLLAESEDRDNTKKVRNLNAPSSHLKNIVAAVNSCGVKFEVWKEEKNGRTFTSLVGGDCRTLLQLLPDRLKGKLDTRAEHMTLLL
;
A
#
# COMPACT_ATOMS: atom_id res chain seq x y z
N MET A 1 -42.69 -3.44 -0.85
CA MET A 1 -41.58 -2.70 -1.46
C MET A 1 -40.46 -3.68 -1.66
N GLN A 2 -40.31 -4.15 -2.89
CA GLN A 2 -39.34 -5.14 -3.31
C GLN A 2 -38.61 -4.47 -4.47
N GLU A 3 -37.54 -3.73 -4.17
CA GLU A 3 -36.76 -3.01 -5.16
C GLU A 3 -35.66 -3.92 -5.70
N ASP A 4 -35.88 -4.37 -6.93
CA ASP A 4 -34.95 -4.23 -8.05
C ASP A 4 -33.45 -4.32 -7.75
N CYS A 5 -32.90 -5.53 -7.83
CA CYS A 5 -31.49 -5.76 -8.16
C CYS A 5 -31.31 -6.50 -9.50
N ALA A 6 -32.39 -6.67 -10.27
CA ALA A 6 -32.35 -7.35 -11.56
C ALA A 6 -32.34 -6.33 -12.71
N ASN A 7 -31.32 -5.48 -12.76
CA ASN A 7 -31.01 -4.77 -14.00
C ASN A 7 -29.93 -5.56 -14.75
N GLU A 8 -30.32 -5.98 -15.96
CA GLU A 8 -29.55 -6.74 -16.93
C GLU A 8 -28.35 -5.95 -17.43
N ASP A 9 -27.22 -6.01 -16.73
CA ASP A 9 -25.87 -6.07 -17.30
C ASP A 9 -24.84 -6.46 -16.22
N SER A 10 -25.13 -7.53 -15.46
CA SER A 10 -24.11 -8.06 -14.55
C SER A 10 -23.02 -8.68 -15.41
N GLY A 11 -21.82 -8.10 -15.45
CA GLY A 11 -20.64 -8.58 -16.20
C GLY A 11 -20.13 -9.99 -15.83
N MET A 12 -20.98 -10.84 -15.28
CA MET A 12 -20.71 -12.24 -15.00
C MET A 12 -20.77 -13.04 -16.30
N LYS A 13 -19.58 -13.43 -16.78
CA LYS A 13 -19.42 -14.24 -17.99
C LYS A 13 -20.04 -15.64 -17.87
N ASN A 14 -20.25 -16.13 -16.65
CA ASN A 14 -20.86 -17.41 -16.35
C ASN A 14 -21.76 -17.30 -15.11
N ILE A 15 -22.92 -17.97 -15.14
CA ILE A 15 -23.81 -18.09 -13.99
C ILE A 15 -23.17 -19.02 -12.95
N PRO A 16 -23.07 -18.63 -11.67
CA PRO A 16 -22.49 -19.48 -10.64
C PRO A 16 -23.36 -20.71 -10.38
N LEU A 17 -22.72 -21.84 -10.04
CA LEU A 17 -23.41 -23.10 -9.72
C LEU A 17 -24.27 -23.02 -8.45
N PHE A 18 -23.97 -22.08 -7.56
CA PHE A 18 -24.70 -21.85 -6.32
C PHE A 18 -24.91 -20.37 -6.09
N SER A 19 -26.11 -20.01 -5.62
CA SER A 19 -26.39 -18.68 -5.11
C SER A 19 -25.96 -18.62 -3.65
N ILE A 20 -24.95 -17.81 -3.35
CA ILE A 20 -24.47 -17.58 -1.98
C ILE A 20 -25.12 -16.28 -1.49
N ASP A 21 -25.89 -16.36 -0.41
CA ASP A 21 -26.40 -15.16 0.27
C ASP A 21 -25.22 -14.31 0.74
N PRO A 22 -25.16 -13.00 0.41
CA PRO A 22 -24.07 -12.11 0.83
C PRO A 22 -23.82 -12.12 2.35
N ARG A 23 -24.84 -12.41 3.17
CA ARG A 23 -24.70 -12.52 4.64
C ARG A 23 -23.89 -13.73 5.08
N CYS A 24 -23.76 -14.74 4.21
CA CYS A 24 -22.92 -15.92 4.44
C CYS A 24 -21.47 -15.71 3.96
N VAL A 25 -21.16 -14.59 3.32
CA VAL A 25 -19.81 -14.27 2.87
C VAL A 25 -19.04 -13.63 4.02
N ILE A 26 -18.02 -14.34 4.51
CA ILE A 26 -17.12 -13.82 5.56
C ILE A 26 -15.88 -13.23 4.89
N PRO A 27 -15.59 -11.93 5.08
CA PRO A 27 -14.39 -11.31 4.51
C PRO A 27 -13.10 -11.90 5.07
N ASP A 28 -12.11 -12.10 4.19
CA ASP A 28 -10.78 -12.53 4.61
C ASP A 28 -9.97 -11.34 5.14
N LEU A 29 -9.97 -11.19 6.46
CA LEU A 29 -9.27 -10.10 7.15
C LEU A 29 -7.75 -10.16 6.96
N LEU A 30 -7.16 -11.34 6.77
CA LEU A 30 -5.72 -11.49 6.58
C LEU A 30 -5.31 -10.93 5.22
N HIS A 31 -5.96 -11.39 4.15
CA HIS A 31 -5.67 -10.92 2.80
C HIS A 31 -6.04 -9.45 2.61
N MET A 32 -7.13 -8.98 3.23
CA MET A 32 -7.45 -7.54 3.26
C MET A 32 -6.35 -6.72 3.91
N ARG A 33 -5.82 -7.16 5.06
CA ARG A 33 -4.73 -6.46 5.74
C ARG A 33 -3.48 -6.38 4.88
N ILE A 34 -3.09 -7.50 4.27
CA ILE A 34 -1.92 -7.54 3.37
C ILE A 34 -2.14 -6.57 2.20
N GLY A 35 -3.34 -6.59 1.59
CA GLY A 35 -3.69 -5.68 0.50
C GLY A 35 -3.60 -4.20 0.90
N ILE A 36 -4.16 -3.83 2.05
CA ILE A 36 -4.11 -2.46 2.57
C ILE A 36 -2.65 -2.02 2.81
N VAL A 37 -1.87 -2.83 3.52
CA VAL A 37 -0.46 -2.49 3.85
C VAL A 37 0.37 -2.36 2.58
N ASN A 38 0.25 -3.30 1.64
CA ASN A 38 0.97 -3.23 0.38
C ASN A 38 0.63 -1.95 -0.40
N ARG A 39 -0.65 -1.54 -0.41
CA ARG A 39 -1.06 -0.31 -1.09
C ARG A 39 -0.50 0.94 -0.42
N LEU A 40 -0.47 0.97 0.92
CA LEU A 40 0.11 2.07 1.68
C LEU A 40 1.61 2.20 1.44
N ILE A 41 2.34 1.09 1.51
CA ILE A 41 3.79 1.06 1.25
C ILE A 41 4.09 1.50 -0.18
N ASP A 42 3.36 0.98 -1.16
CA ASP A 42 3.51 1.36 -2.57
C ASP A 42 3.30 2.88 -2.78
N GLY A 43 2.28 3.45 -2.14
CA GLY A 43 2.03 4.89 -2.15
C GLY A 43 3.20 5.70 -1.57
N LEU A 44 3.70 5.28 -0.39
CA LEU A 44 4.84 5.94 0.26
C LEU A 44 6.11 5.89 -0.59
N LEU A 45 6.39 4.75 -1.21
CA LEU A 45 7.53 4.59 -2.11
C LEU A 45 7.36 5.47 -3.36
N ALA A 46 6.16 5.52 -3.95
CA ALA A 46 5.87 6.32 -5.15
C ALA A 46 6.06 7.82 -4.89
N GLU A 47 5.52 8.30 -3.78
CA GLU A 47 5.71 9.69 -3.37
C GLU A 47 7.19 10.02 -3.12
N SER A 48 7.92 9.11 -2.48
CA SER A 48 9.34 9.31 -2.18
C SER A 48 10.21 9.31 -3.44
N GLU A 49 9.93 8.42 -4.39
CA GLU A 49 10.60 8.41 -5.69
C GLU A 49 10.30 9.66 -6.50
N ASP A 50 9.04 10.12 -6.53
CA ASP A 50 8.65 11.33 -7.25
C ASP A 50 9.39 12.57 -6.70
N ARG A 51 9.55 12.66 -5.38
CA ARG A 51 10.34 13.72 -4.74
C ARG A 51 11.82 13.64 -5.09
N ASP A 52 12.40 12.45 -5.05
CA ASP A 52 13.81 12.26 -5.43
C ASP A 52 14.02 12.60 -6.92
N ASN A 53 13.06 12.25 -7.79
CA ASN A 53 13.09 12.60 -9.21
C ASN A 53 12.95 14.12 -9.43
N THR A 54 12.01 14.77 -8.75
CA THR A 54 11.83 16.23 -8.82
C THR A 54 13.10 16.99 -8.41
N LYS A 55 13.83 16.49 -7.40
CA LYS A 55 15.15 17.04 -7.04
C LYS A 55 16.19 16.81 -8.13
N LYS A 56 16.20 15.62 -8.76
CA LYS A 56 17.13 15.29 -9.84
C LYS A 56 16.92 16.11 -11.11
N VAL A 57 15.67 16.48 -11.42
CA VAL A 57 15.36 17.41 -12.52
C VAL A 57 16.05 18.76 -12.32
N ARG A 58 16.16 19.23 -11.07
CA ARG A 58 16.84 20.50 -10.73
C ARG A 58 18.34 20.35 -10.58
N ASN A 59 18.81 19.20 -10.12
CA ASN A 59 20.22 18.87 -9.94
C ASN A 59 20.45 17.37 -10.14
N LEU A 60 21.06 16.97 -11.27
CA LEU A 60 21.33 15.58 -11.64
C LEU A 60 22.13 14.81 -10.57
N ASN A 61 22.94 15.50 -9.77
CA ASN A 61 23.75 14.90 -8.71
C ASN A 61 23.05 14.85 -7.35
N ALA A 62 21.77 15.23 -7.28
CA ALA A 62 21.01 15.21 -6.03
C ALA A 62 20.85 13.76 -5.52
N PRO A 63 21.13 13.50 -4.23
CA PRO A 63 21.02 12.16 -3.66
C PRO A 63 19.55 11.73 -3.54
N SER A 64 19.25 10.47 -3.88
CA SER A 64 17.97 9.81 -3.60
C SER A 64 17.86 9.46 -2.12
N SER A 65 17.54 10.48 -1.33
CA SER A 65 17.52 10.42 0.14
C SER A 65 16.15 9.99 0.66
N HIS A 66 15.08 10.38 -0.02
CA HIS A 66 13.72 10.13 0.47
C HIS A 66 13.35 8.66 0.40
N LEU A 67 13.60 8.00 -0.74
CA LEU A 67 13.33 6.57 -0.88
C LEU A 67 14.12 5.75 0.16
N LYS A 68 15.39 6.08 0.35
CA LYS A 68 16.25 5.43 1.35
C LYS A 68 15.73 5.63 2.78
N ASN A 69 15.22 6.83 3.09
CA ASN A 69 14.67 7.13 4.41
C ASN A 69 13.40 6.31 4.72
N ILE A 70 12.53 6.09 3.72
CA ILE A 70 11.35 5.23 3.87
C ILE A 70 11.76 3.78 4.07
N VAL A 71 12.66 3.25 3.23
CA VAL A 71 13.17 1.87 3.39
C VAL A 71 13.80 1.68 4.77
N ALA A 72 14.59 2.65 5.25
CA ALA A 72 15.16 2.61 6.59
C ALA A 72 14.08 2.67 7.69
N ALA A 73 13.03 3.48 7.52
CA ALA A 73 11.92 3.55 8.47
C ALA A 73 11.15 2.23 8.56
N VAL A 74 10.87 1.58 7.42
CA VAL A 74 10.22 0.27 7.38
C VAL A 74 11.09 -0.79 8.07
N ASN A 75 12.38 -0.85 7.73
CA ASN A 75 13.31 -1.79 8.38
C ASN A 75 13.45 -1.54 9.88
N SER A 76 13.37 -0.28 10.34
CA SER A 76 13.41 0.06 11.77
C SER A 76 12.21 -0.46 12.58
N CYS A 77 11.16 -0.95 11.90
CA CYS A 77 10.04 -1.64 12.55
C CYS A 77 10.34 -3.11 12.86
N GLY A 78 11.53 -3.62 12.49
CA GLY A 78 11.91 -5.02 12.70
C GLY A 78 11.50 -5.97 11.57
N VAL A 79 11.16 -5.42 10.40
CA VAL A 79 10.82 -6.19 9.19
C VAL A 79 11.99 -6.15 8.21
N LYS A 80 12.27 -7.25 7.51
CA LYS A 80 13.26 -7.25 6.41
C LYS A 80 12.59 -6.72 5.15
N PHE A 81 13.01 -5.56 4.68
CA PHE A 81 12.36 -4.86 3.57
C PHE A 81 13.37 -4.28 2.59
N GLU A 82 13.21 -4.64 1.32
CA GLU A 82 14.03 -4.16 0.21
C GLU A 82 13.15 -3.73 -0.98
N VAL A 83 13.70 -2.86 -1.81
CA VAL A 83 13.05 -2.31 -3.01
C VAL A 83 14.03 -2.41 -4.17
N TRP A 84 13.56 -2.93 -5.30
CA TRP A 84 14.34 -3.08 -6.52
C TRP A 84 13.51 -2.72 -7.75
N LYS A 85 14.17 -2.63 -8.90
CA LYS A 85 13.51 -2.42 -10.20
C LYS A 85 13.58 -3.69 -11.02
N GLU A 86 12.44 -4.10 -11.53
CA GLU A 86 12.28 -5.14 -12.54
C GLU A 86 12.02 -4.50 -13.90
N GLU A 87 12.62 -5.06 -14.95
CA GLU A 87 12.52 -4.53 -16.31
C GLU A 87 11.08 -4.51 -16.85
N LYS A 88 10.23 -5.44 -16.39
CA LYS A 88 8.85 -5.63 -16.90
C LYS A 88 7.78 -4.92 -16.09
N ASN A 89 7.91 -4.92 -14.76
CA ASN A 89 6.88 -4.43 -13.84
C ASN A 89 7.22 -3.09 -13.17
N GLY A 90 8.40 -2.53 -13.46
CA GLY A 90 8.87 -1.30 -12.83
C GLY A 90 9.39 -1.59 -11.42
N ARG A 91 8.93 -0.84 -10.41
CA ARG A 91 9.41 -0.99 -9.03
C ARG A 91 8.69 -2.13 -8.33
N THR A 92 9.46 -3.03 -7.72
CA THR A 92 8.98 -4.11 -6.86
C THR A 92 9.63 -4.01 -5.48
N PHE A 93 8.97 -4.54 -4.46
CA PHE A 93 9.49 -4.58 -3.09
C PHE A 93 9.19 -5.92 -2.42
N THR A 94 9.85 -6.18 -1.28
CA THR A 94 9.70 -7.42 -0.52
C THR A 94 8.22 -7.71 -0.19
N SER A 95 7.76 -8.92 -0.52
CA SER A 95 6.41 -9.36 -0.16
C SER A 95 6.26 -9.44 1.36
N LEU A 96 5.30 -8.69 1.90
CA LEU A 96 5.03 -8.62 3.33
C LEU A 96 4.05 -9.71 3.73
N VAL A 97 4.38 -10.49 4.77
CA VAL A 97 3.44 -11.49 5.30
C VAL A 97 2.52 -10.88 6.37
N GLY A 98 1.48 -11.61 6.77
CA GLY A 98 0.51 -11.12 7.76
C GLY A 98 1.10 -10.69 9.10
N GLY A 99 2.23 -11.28 9.51
CA GLY A 99 3.01 -10.86 10.68
C GLY A 99 3.61 -9.48 10.50
N ASP A 100 4.38 -9.29 9.43
CA ASP A 100 5.00 -8.01 9.08
C ASP A 100 3.96 -6.90 8.94
N CYS A 101 2.84 -7.19 8.29
CA CYS A 101 1.75 -6.23 8.11
C CYS A 101 1.18 -5.74 9.45
N ARG A 102 1.07 -6.61 10.46
CA ARG A 102 0.64 -6.21 11.81
C ARG A 102 1.68 -5.28 12.46
N THR A 103 2.94 -5.66 12.39
CA THR A 103 4.04 -4.88 12.95
C THR A 103 4.12 -3.49 12.31
N LEU A 104 3.98 -3.41 10.99
CA LEU A 104 4.03 -2.14 10.26
C LEU A 104 2.83 -1.25 10.60
N LEU A 105 1.61 -1.77 10.66
CA LEU A 105 0.44 -0.96 11.04
C LEU A 105 0.57 -0.36 12.44
N GLN A 106 1.26 -1.04 13.35
CA GLN A 106 1.45 -0.57 14.73
C GLN A 106 2.61 0.43 14.86
N LEU A 107 3.74 0.17 14.19
CA LEU A 107 4.98 0.90 14.46
C LEU A 107 5.33 1.95 13.40
N LEU A 108 4.92 1.72 12.14
CA LEU A 108 5.34 2.54 11.01
C LEU A 108 4.86 4.00 11.11
N PRO A 109 3.62 4.32 11.57
CA PRO A 109 3.17 5.70 11.70
C PRO A 109 4.13 6.55 12.56
N ASP A 110 4.58 6.00 13.70
CA ASP A 110 5.54 6.68 14.58
C ASP A 110 6.92 6.85 13.94
N ARG A 111 7.35 5.88 13.11
CA ARG A 111 8.63 5.96 12.38
C ARG A 111 8.62 6.94 11.21
N LEU A 112 7.43 7.34 10.75
CA LEU A 112 7.22 8.27 9.62
C LEU A 112 7.01 9.72 10.06
N LYS A 113 6.73 9.98 11.35
CA LYS A 113 6.62 11.34 11.89
C LYS A 113 7.85 12.19 11.55
N GLY A 114 7.65 13.35 10.93
CA GLY A 114 8.71 14.26 10.50
C GLY A 114 9.57 13.77 9.33
N LYS A 115 9.25 12.64 8.71
CA LYS A 115 9.91 12.15 7.47
C LYS A 115 9.05 12.34 6.24
N LEU A 116 7.76 12.58 6.42
CA LEU A 116 6.82 12.94 5.37
C LEU A 116 6.76 14.47 5.22
N ASP A 117 6.27 14.95 4.08
CA ASP A 117 6.05 16.40 3.91
C ASP A 117 4.74 16.79 4.59
N THR A 118 4.62 18.06 4.94
CA THR A 118 3.50 18.69 5.67
C THR A 118 2.10 18.36 5.14
N ARG A 119 1.96 17.97 3.86
CA ARG A 119 0.68 17.53 3.28
C ARG A 119 0.26 16.10 3.68
N ALA A 120 1.21 15.22 3.98
CA ALA A 120 0.97 13.83 4.35
C ALA A 120 0.84 13.61 5.88
N GLU A 121 1.29 14.58 6.69
CA GLU A 121 1.15 14.55 8.14
C GLU A 121 -0.33 14.63 8.59
N HIS A 122 -1.19 15.27 7.80
CA HIS A 122 -2.61 15.39 8.13
C HIS A 122 -3.38 14.06 8.09
N MET A 123 -2.87 13.04 7.38
CA MET A 123 -3.48 11.70 7.33
C MET A 123 -3.02 10.78 8.47
N THR A 124 -1.85 11.03 9.07
CA THR A 124 -1.34 10.22 10.19
C THR A 124 -1.94 10.60 11.54
N LEU A 125 -2.63 11.74 11.63
CA LEU A 125 -3.37 12.18 12.82
C LEU A 125 -4.83 11.68 12.85
N LEU A 126 -5.29 10.95 11.83
CA LEU A 126 -6.65 10.42 11.71
C LEU A 126 -6.74 8.88 11.80
N LEU A 127 -5.61 8.21 12.08
CA LEU A 127 -5.51 6.79 12.43
C LEU A 127 -5.15 6.65 13.90
#